data_AF-A0A218P585-F1
#
_entry.id   AF-A0A218P585-F1
#
_cell.length_a   1.000
_cell.length_b   1.000
_cell.length_c   1.000
_cell.angle_alpha   90.00
_cell.angle_beta   90.00
_cell.angle_gamma   90.00
#
_symmetry.space_group_name_H-M   'P 1'
#
loop_
_entity.id
_entity.type
_entity.pdbx_description
1 polymer ?
#
loop_
_entity_poly.entity_id
_entity_poly.type
_entity_poly.pdbx_seq_one_letter_code
_entity_poly.pdbx_strand_id
1 'polypeptide(L)' 'MRWFGVLLVFIGLLVLLKQFEPAFLEPLKSYAPYIKDAFWGVTLIAFGFYIMLRKTARRVVLAIYLIYLLLYLVV' A
#
# COMPACT_ATOMS: atom_id res chain seq x y z
N MET A 1 -3.59 17.78 14.43
CA MET A 1 -3.74 16.80 15.54
C MET A 1 -4.65 15.63 15.17
N ARG A 2 -5.88 15.84 14.67
CA ARG A 2 -6.83 14.75 14.35
C ARG A 2 -6.32 13.72 13.31
N TRP A 3 -5.60 14.17 12.27
CA TRP A 3 -5.00 13.30 11.25
C TRP A 3 -3.91 12.36 11.80
N PHE A 4 -3.14 12.81 12.79
CA PHE A 4 -2.11 11.98 13.43
C PHE A 4 -2.73 10.82 14.22
N GLY A 5 -3.85 11.06 14.92
CA GLY A 5 -4.59 10.01 15.62
C GLY A 5 -5.15 8.96 14.65
N VAL A 6 -5.72 9.39 13.52
CA VAL A 6 -6.20 8.47 12.48
C VAL A 6 -5.06 7.65 11.90
N LEU A 7 -3.91 8.27 11.66
CA LEU A 7 -2.72 7.58 11.15
C LEU A 7 -2.20 6.53 12.15
N LEU A 8 -2.18 6.83 13.45
CA LEU A 8 -1.77 5.86 14.48
C LEU A 8 -2.74 4.67 14.59
N VAL A 9 -4.06 4.93 14.57
CA VAL A 9 -5.08 3.86 14.57
C VAL A 9 -4.93 2.99 13.32
N PHE A 10 -4.71 3.62 12.17
CA PHE A 10 -4.52 2.92 10.91
C PHE A 10 -3.26 2.05 10.92
N ILE A 11 -2.12 2.59 11.36
CA ILE A 11 -0.87 1.81 11.50
C ILE A 11 -1.07 0.66 12.49
N GLY A 12 -1.70 0.90 13.64
CA GLY A 12 -2.00 -0.15 14.62
C GLY A 12 -2.85 -1.28 14.02
N LEU A 13 -3.87 -0.94 13.22
CA LEU A 13 -4.68 -1.93 12.52
C LEU A 13 -3.86 -2.76 11.53
N LEU A 14 -2.93 -2.15 10.80
CA LEU A 14 -2.05 -2.87 9.86
C LEU A 14 -1.08 -3.82 10.57
N VAL A 15 -0.54 -3.41 11.72
CA VAL A 15 0.32 -4.27 12.54
C VAL A 15 -0.47 -5.47 13.06
N LEU A 16 -1.71 -5.27 13.51
CA LEU A 16 -2.59 -6.36 13.92
C LEU A 16 -2.89 -7.31 12.76
N LEU A 17 -3.27 -6.77 11.60
CA LEU A 17 -3.52 -7.58 10.38
C LEU A 17 -2.33 -8.45 10.01
N LYS A 18 -1.11 -7.92 10.11
CA LYS A 18 0.12 -8.67 9.87
C LYS A 18 0.32 -9.79 10.91
N GLN A 19 0.01 -9.53 12.18
CA GLN A 19 0.21 -10.50 13.25
C GLN A 19 -0.84 -11.61 13.29
N PHE A 20 -2.07 -11.31 12.88
CA PHE A 20 -3.16 -12.30 12.82
C PHE A 20 -3.01 -13.28 11.64
N GLU A 21 -2.11 -13.00 10.69
CA GLU A 21 -1.88 -13.78 9.47
C GLU A 21 -3.17 -14.39 8.87
N PRO A 22 -4.20 -13.56 8.59
CA PRO A 22 -5.48 -14.08 8.17
C PRO A 22 -5.37 -14.91 6.89
N ALA A 23 -6.18 -15.97 6.79
CA ALA A 23 -6.12 -16.97 5.71
C ALA A 23 -6.22 -16.39 4.29
N PHE A 24 -6.78 -15.18 4.12
CA PHE A 24 -6.82 -14.51 2.82
C PHE A 24 -5.46 -13.95 2.36
N LEU A 25 -4.46 -13.83 3.25
CA LEU A 25 -3.08 -13.42 2.92
C LEU A 25 -2.19 -14.61 2.56
N GLU A 26 -2.61 -15.83 2.86
CA GLU A 26 -1.84 -17.06 2.60
C GLU A 26 -1.43 -17.19 1.12
N PRO A 27 -2.29 -16.90 0.12
CA PRO A 27 -1.90 -16.89 -1.29
C PRO A 27 -0.91 -15.77 -1.64
N LEU A 28 -0.90 -14.66 -0.90
CA LEU A 28 -0.01 -13.53 -1.12
C LEU A 28 1.36 -13.71 -0.47
N LYS A 29 1.52 -14.62 0.51
CA LYS A 29 2.81 -14.87 1.18
C LYS A 29 3.92 -15.22 0.21
N SER A 30 3.66 -16.05 -0.80
CA SER A 30 4.65 -16.41 -1.83
C SER A 30 5.11 -15.20 -2.67
N TYR A 31 4.26 -14.18 -2.78
CA TYR A 31 4.56 -12.95 -3.52
C TYR A 31 5.21 -11.86 -2.66
N ALA A 32 5.31 -12.06 -1.35
CA ALA A 32 5.89 -11.13 -0.40
C ALA A 32 7.26 -10.55 -0.79
N PRO A 33 8.27 -11.37 -1.14
CA PRO A 33 9.58 -10.84 -1.52
C PRO A 33 9.48 -9.98 -2.78
N TYR A 34 8.75 -10.43 -3.80
CA TYR A 34 8.58 -9.69 -5.05
C TYR A 34 7.87 -8.35 -4.86
N ILE A 35 6.86 -8.29 -3.97
CA ILE A 35 6.17 -7.05 -3.63
C ILE A 35 7.16 -6.07 -2.99
N LYS A 36 8.04 -6.54 -2.09
CA LYS A 36 9.03 -5.68 -1.42
C LYS A 36 10.12 -5.20 -2.37
N ASP A 37 10.63 -6.09 -3.22
CA ASP A 37 11.68 -5.76 -4.18
C ASP A 37 11.19 -4.78 -5.25
N ALA A 38 9.93 -4.91 -5.67
CA ALA A 38 9.33 -4.02 -6.65
C ALA A 38 8.96 -2.63 -6.10
N PHE A 39 9.10 -2.38 -4.78
CA PHE A 39 8.63 -1.16 -4.12
C PHE A 39 9.08 0.12 -4.81
N TRP A 40 10.37 0.23 -5.10
CA TRP A 40 10.93 1.41 -5.76
C TRP A 40 10.45 1.55 -7.21
N GLY A 41 10.34 0.44 -7.94
CA GLY A 41 9.83 0.44 -9.31
C GLY A 41 8.37 0.90 -9.39
N VAL A 42 7.50 0.33 -8.55
CA VAL A 42 6.08 0.70 -8.47
C VAL A 42 5.93 2.15 -8.02
N THR A 43 6.73 2.60 -7.06
CA THR A 43 6.72 4.01 -6.60
C THR A 43 7.11 4.98 -7.71
N LEU A 44 8.16 4.68 -8.48
CA LEU A 44 8.57 5.51 -9.62
C LEU A 44 7.49 5.56 -10.71
N ILE A 45 6.89 4.43 -11.05
CA ILE A 45 5.80 4.36 -12.03
C ILE A 45 4.59 5.17 -11.56
N ALA A 46 4.15 4.96 -10.32
CA ALA A 46 3.03 5.70 -9.73
C ALA A 46 3.31 7.20 -9.70
N PHE A 47 4.52 7.60 -9.35
CA PHE A 47 4.94 8.99 -9.34
C PHE A 47 4.96 9.62 -10.74
N GLY A 48 5.51 8.90 -11.73
CA GLY A 48 5.49 9.33 -13.14
C GLY A 48 4.06 9.55 -13.64
N PHE A 49 3.17 8.59 -13.41
CA PHE A 49 1.75 8.74 -13.77
C PHE A 49 1.06 9.87 -13.00
N TYR A 50 1.37 10.05 -11.72
CA TYR A 50 0.82 11.13 -10.92
C TYR A 50 1.11 12.52 -11.52
N ILE A 51 2.33 12.70 -12.03
CA ILE A 51 2.75 13.96 -12.69
C ILE A 51 2.07 14.12 -14.05
N MET A 52 2.02 13.06 -14.87
CA MET A 52 1.54 13.13 -16.25
C MET A 52 0.01 13.22 -16.39
N LEU A 53 -0.76 12.69 -15.43
CA LEU A 53 -2.20 12.53 -15.56
C LEU A 53 -3.03 13.72 -15.05
N ARG A 54 -4.21 13.89 -15.66
CA ARG A 54 -5.23 14.87 -15.24
C ARG A 54 -5.81 14.53 -13.85
N LYS A 55 -6.40 15.52 -13.18
CA LYS A 55 -6.90 15.44 -11.78
C LYS A 55 -7.69 14.17 -11.44
N THR A 56 -8.54 13.69 -12.34
CA THR A 56 -9.37 12.49 -12.10
C THR A 56 -8.54 11.21 -12.10
N ALA A 57 -7.71 11.01 -13.12
CA ALA A 57 -6.86 9.81 -13.24
C ALA A 57 -5.74 9.79 -12.18
N ARG A 58 -5.30 10.96 -11.72
CA ARG A 58 -4.37 11.10 -10.59
C ARG A 58 -4.92 10.47 -9.28
N ARG A 59 -6.22 10.62 -9.01
CA ARG A 59 -6.84 9.98 -7.83
C ARG A 59 -6.86 8.46 -7.95
N VAL A 60 -7.07 7.94 -9.17
CA VAL A 60 -7.05 6.49 -9.43
C VAL A 60 -5.66 5.93 -9.17
N VAL A 61 -4.62 6.60 -9.67
CA VAL A 61 -3.22 6.21 -9.41
C VAL A 61 -2.90 6.25 -7.91
N LEU A 62 -3.31 7.30 -7.21
CA LEU A 62 -3.15 7.38 -5.75
C LEU A 62 -3.87 6.23 -5.04
N ALA A 63 -5.11 5.91 -5.42
CA ALA A 63 -5.86 4.82 -4.82
C ALA A 63 -5.19 3.47 -5.05
N ILE A 64 -4.74 3.18 -6.27
CA ILE A 64 -4.01 1.95 -6.61
C ILE A 64 -2.69 1.89 -5.81
N TYR A 65 -1.95 3.00 -5.76
CA TYR A 65 -0.71 3.07 -5.00
C TYR A 65 -0.93 2.87 -3.50
N LEU A 66 -2.02 3.38 -2.96
CA LEU A 66 -2.37 3.22 -1.55
C LEU A 66 -2.73 1.77 -1.22
N ILE A 67 -3.44 1.07 -2.11
CA ILE A 67 -3.68 -0.37 -2.01
C ILE A 67 -2.35 -1.15 -2.05
N TYR A 68 -1.45 -0.80 -2.97
CA TYR A 68 -0.13 -1.41 -3.03
C TYR A 68 0.69 -1.18 -1.74
N LEU A 69 0.63 0.02 -1.18
CA LEU A 69 1.32 0.38 0.05
C LEU A 69 0.76 -0.39 1.26
N LEU A 70 -0.55 -0.64 1.28
CA LEU A 70 -1.19 -1.53 2.25
C LEU A 70 -0.66 -2.96 2.13
N LEU A 71 -0.58 -3.50 0.91
CA LEU A 71 0.00 -4.82 0.67
C LEU A 71 1.45 -4.89 1.13
N TYR A 72 2.26 -3.87 0.81
CA TYR A 72 3.66 -3.79 1.23
C TYR A 72 3.85 -3.78 2.75
N LEU A 73 2.92 -3.17 3.50
CA LEU A 73 3.00 -3.12 4.97
C LEU A 73 2.57 -4.43 5.63
N VAL A 74 1.55 -5.08 5.08
CA VAL A 74 0.94 -6.27 5.65
C VAL A 74 1.72 -7.54 5.29
N VAL A 75 2.27 -7.61 4.08
CA VAL A 75 3.01 -8.76 3.53
C VAL A 75 4.51 -8.63 3.81
#